data_AF-A0A7S1S1H6-F1
#
_entry.id   AF-A0A7S1S1H6-F1
#
_cell.length_a   1.000
_cell.length_b   1.000
_cell.length_c   1.000
_cell.angle_alpha   90.00
_cell.angle_beta   90.00
_cell.angle_gamma   90.00
#
_symmetry.space_group_name_H-M   'P 1'
#
loop_
_entity.id
_entity.type
_entity.pdbx_description
1 polymer ?
#
loop_
_entity_poly.entity_id
_entity_poly.type
_entity_poly.pdbx_seq_one_letter_code
_entity_poly.pdbx_strand_id
1 'polypeptide(L)'
;LGDTPEEVWQNAADSAVDALVGSELNESTVLLPSGAGEVEVGLRAVLRFVRRGGLPFRAVVVVPRPMYGYAEELYRERVGDEAEIVGVGKGMNEAGRLVHKLGETGKPTIILSSYEELQSVILAQAQLLPPRARRPLIELLVL
;
A
#
# COMPACT_ATOMS: atom_id res chain seq x y z
N LEU A 1 -8.10 -11.34 -30.24
CA LEU A 1 -7.61 -11.93 -28.97
C LEU A 1 -7.46 -10.75 -28.04
N GLY A 2 -8.41 -10.58 -27.12
CA GLY A 2 -8.36 -9.49 -26.15
C GLY A 2 -7.57 -9.94 -24.93
N ASP A 3 -6.89 -9.00 -24.29
CA ASP A 3 -6.17 -9.22 -23.04
C ASP A 3 -7.11 -9.81 -21.99
N THR A 4 -6.58 -10.73 -21.18
CA THR A 4 -7.26 -11.23 -19.99
C THR A 4 -7.34 -10.12 -18.94
N PRO A 5 -8.31 -10.18 -18.01
CA PRO A 5 -8.39 -9.21 -16.91
C PRO A 5 -7.07 -9.08 -16.12
N GLU A 6 -6.35 -10.19 -15.93
CA GLU A 6 -5.06 -10.22 -15.24
C GLU A 6 -3.98 -9.42 -15.98
N GLU A 7 -3.91 -9.55 -17.30
CA GLU A 7 -2.98 -8.80 -18.15
C GLU A 7 -3.32 -7.29 -18.13
N VAL A 8 -4.61 -6.95 -18.17
CA VAL A 8 -5.06 -5.55 -18.08
C VAL A 8 -4.64 -4.94 -16.74
N TRP A 9 -4.87 -5.63 -15.62
CA TRP A 9 -4.49 -5.14 -14.30
C TRP A 9 -2.98 -5.00 -14.15
N GLN A 10 -2.23 -5.95 -14.68
CA GLN A 10 -0.77 -5.91 -14.66
C GLN A 10 -0.25 -4.71 -15.46
N ASN A 11 -0.75 -4.52 -16.68
CA ASN A 11 -0.35 -3.40 -17.55
C ASN A 11 -0.69 -2.04 -16.93
N ALA A 12 -1.86 -1.92 -16.26
CA ALA A 12 -2.26 -0.71 -15.56
C ALA A 12 -1.32 -0.40 -14.39
N ALA A 13 -0.99 -1.40 -13.56
CA ALA A 13 -0.06 -1.25 -12.45
C ALA A 13 1.35 -0.90 -12.94
N ASP A 14 1.83 -1.58 -13.98
CA ASP A 14 3.15 -1.38 -14.56
C ASP A 14 3.32 0.05 -15.09
N SER A 15 2.31 0.53 -15.81
CA SER A 15 2.29 1.90 -16.34
C SER A 15 2.33 2.94 -15.24
N ALA A 16 1.56 2.77 -14.16
CA ALA A 16 1.53 3.69 -13.03
C ALA A 16 2.88 3.73 -12.30
N VAL A 17 3.48 2.56 -12.07
CA VAL A 17 4.77 2.45 -11.37
C VAL A 17 5.91 2.98 -12.23
N ASP A 18 5.87 2.80 -13.55
CA ASP A 18 6.88 3.36 -14.45
C ASP A 18 6.74 4.88 -14.63
N ALA A 19 5.54 5.43 -14.56
CA ALA A 19 5.36 6.88 -14.50
C ALA A 19 6.06 7.48 -13.28
N LEU A 20 5.92 6.86 -12.10
CA LEU A 20 6.56 7.29 -10.86
C LEU A 20 8.10 7.16 -10.91
N VAL A 21 8.61 6.00 -11.34
CA VAL A 21 10.05 5.71 -11.28
C VAL A 21 10.82 6.31 -12.46
N GLY A 22 10.22 6.37 -13.64
CA GLY A 22 10.88 6.79 -14.88
C GLY A 22 10.85 8.31 -15.13
N SER A 23 10.00 9.05 -14.42
CA SER A 23 9.64 10.43 -14.85
C SER A 23 9.89 11.51 -13.80
N GLU A 24 10.63 11.22 -12.71
CA GLU A 24 10.79 12.10 -11.53
C GLU A 24 9.44 12.58 -10.93
N LEU A 25 8.35 11.87 -11.23
CA LEU A 25 7.02 12.19 -10.71
C LEU A 25 6.85 11.64 -9.30
N ASN A 26 6.21 12.43 -8.44
CA ASN A 26 5.88 12.01 -7.07
C ASN A 26 4.46 11.41 -6.96
N GLU A 27 3.68 11.43 -8.03
CA GLU A 27 2.29 10.97 -8.07
C GLU A 27 1.95 10.38 -9.44
N SER A 28 1.07 9.37 -9.45
CA SER A 28 0.45 8.80 -10.65
C SER A 28 -1.00 8.44 -10.34
N THR A 29 -1.90 8.66 -11.29
CA THR A 29 -3.33 8.35 -11.15
C THR A 29 -3.74 7.32 -12.20
N VAL A 30 -4.40 6.25 -11.75
CA VAL A 30 -5.01 5.25 -12.64
C VAL A 30 -6.52 5.47 -12.61
N LEU A 31 -7.13 5.69 -13.78
CA LEU A 31 -8.57 5.85 -13.91
C LEU A 31 -9.18 4.57 -14.47
N LEU A 32 -10.08 3.96 -13.69
CA LEU A 32 -10.74 2.71 -14.03
C LEU A 32 -12.27 2.88 -13.94
N PRO A 33 -13.05 2.21 -14.81
CA PRO A 33 -14.48 2.04 -14.58
C PRO A 33 -14.74 1.28 -13.29
N SER A 34 -15.85 1.59 -12.62
CA SER A 34 -16.20 0.92 -11.37
C SER A 34 -16.30 -0.60 -11.55
N GLY A 35 -15.64 -1.34 -10.66
CA GLY A 35 -15.62 -2.81 -10.69
C GLY A 35 -14.62 -3.40 -11.70
N ALA A 36 -13.75 -2.56 -12.29
CA ALA A 36 -12.71 -3.02 -13.19
C ALA A 36 -11.45 -3.54 -12.47
N GLY A 37 -11.48 -3.73 -11.14
CA GLY A 37 -10.40 -4.37 -10.38
C GLY A 37 -9.39 -3.38 -9.79
N GLU A 38 -9.87 -2.27 -9.25
CA GLU A 38 -9.06 -1.20 -8.67
C GLU A 38 -8.13 -1.71 -7.54
N VAL A 39 -8.65 -2.60 -6.69
CA VAL A 39 -7.89 -3.25 -5.61
C VAL A 39 -6.80 -4.17 -6.16
N GLU A 40 -7.07 -4.88 -7.26
CA GLU A 40 -6.12 -5.77 -7.94
C GLU A 40 -4.97 -4.97 -8.57
N VAL A 41 -5.28 -3.83 -9.21
CA VAL A 41 -4.26 -2.92 -9.75
C VAL A 41 -3.41 -2.34 -8.62
N GLY A 42 -4.01 -1.91 -7.51
CA GLY A 42 -3.29 -1.44 -6.34
C GLY A 42 -2.33 -2.49 -5.77
N LEU A 43 -2.79 -3.74 -5.62
CA LEU A 43 -1.98 -4.85 -5.12
C LEU A 43 -0.74 -5.06 -6.01
N ARG A 44 -0.95 -5.12 -7.32
CA ARG A 44 0.12 -5.34 -8.30
C ARG A 44 1.12 -4.18 -8.29
N ALA A 45 0.65 -2.94 -8.16
CA ALA A 45 1.51 -1.77 -8.06
C ALA A 45 2.40 -1.83 -6.81
N VAL A 46 1.80 -2.15 -5.65
CA VAL A 46 2.54 -2.31 -4.38
C VAL A 46 3.57 -3.44 -4.48
N LEU A 47 3.18 -4.61 -5.00
CA LEU A 47 4.09 -5.74 -5.17
C LEU A 47 5.25 -5.40 -6.12
N ARG A 48 5.01 -4.63 -7.18
CA ARG A 48 6.07 -4.16 -8.07
C ARG A 48 7.07 -3.27 -7.33
N PHE A 49 6.62 -2.40 -6.42
CA PHE A 49 7.52 -1.61 -5.57
C PHE A 49 8.26 -2.47 -4.54
N VAL A 50 7.57 -3.40 -3.88
CA VAL A 50 8.17 -4.39 -2.96
C VAL A 50 9.31 -5.15 -3.64
N ARG A 51 9.11 -5.58 -4.90
CA ARG A 51 10.09 -6.32 -5.69
C ARG A 51 11.19 -5.44 -6.29
N ARG A 52 10.93 -4.15 -6.52
CA ARG A 52 11.91 -3.18 -7.05
C ARG A 52 12.89 -2.66 -5.99
N GLY A 53 12.44 -2.52 -4.74
CA GLY A 53 13.12 -1.74 -3.70
C GLY A 53 14.13 -2.51 -2.83
N GLY A 54 15.04 -1.74 -2.22
CA GLY A 54 15.88 -2.19 -1.11
C GLY A 54 15.16 -2.04 0.23
N LEU A 55 15.40 -2.97 1.16
CA LEU A 55 14.75 -2.99 2.47
C LEU A 55 15.26 -1.86 3.38
N PRO A 56 14.41 -1.28 4.25
CA PRO A 56 12.97 -1.56 4.44
C PRO A 56 12.07 -0.76 3.48
N PHE A 57 11.03 -1.40 2.90
CA PHE A 57 9.98 -0.74 2.11
C PHE A 57 8.66 -0.68 2.89
N ARG A 58 7.98 0.48 2.92
CA ARG A 58 6.68 0.61 3.60
C ARG A 58 5.62 1.27 2.71
N ALA A 59 4.50 0.58 2.51
CA ALA A 59 3.35 1.09 1.77
C ALA A 59 2.11 1.21 2.67
N VAL A 60 1.28 2.20 2.38
CA VAL A 60 -0.09 2.29 2.89
C VAL A 60 -1.05 2.12 1.73
N VAL A 61 -1.97 1.19 1.86
CA VAL A 61 -3.09 0.97 0.94
C VAL A 61 -4.35 1.39 1.66
N VAL A 62 -5.01 2.41 1.14
CA VAL A 62 -6.27 2.93 1.67
C VAL A 62 -7.38 2.48 0.75
N VAL A 63 -8.42 1.87 1.31
CA VAL A 63 -9.60 1.44 0.55
C VAL A 63 -10.88 1.95 1.20
N PRO A 64 -12.00 2.07 0.46
CA PRO A 64 -13.30 2.30 1.06
C PRO A 64 -13.64 1.21 2.08
N ARG A 65 -14.22 1.58 3.23
CA ARG A 65 -14.61 0.62 4.28
C ARG A 65 -15.40 -0.60 3.78
N PRO A 66 -16.36 -0.47 2.83
CA PRO A 66 -17.05 -1.64 2.27
C PRO A 66 -16.13 -2.64 1.56
N MET A 67 -14.99 -2.19 1.05
CA MET A 67 -14.02 -3.00 0.32
C MET A 67 -12.90 -3.54 1.21
N TYR A 68 -12.77 -3.05 2.45
CA TYR A 68 -11.66 -3.39 3.34
C TYR A 68 -11.53 -4.90 3.56
N GLY A 69 -12.62 -5.61 3.86
CA GLY A 69 -12.56 -7.05 4.10
C GLY A 69 -12.08 -7.84 2.88
N TYR A 70 -12.58 -7.47 1.70
CA TYR A 70 -12.14 -8.07 0.43
C TYR A 70 -10.67 -7.77 0.13
N ALA A 71 -10.24 -6.52 0.29
CA ALA A 71 -8.85 -6.13 0.09
C ALA A 71 -7.92 -6.85 1.08
N GLU A 72 -8.32 -7.00 2.34
CA GLU A 72 -7.52 -7.68 3.36
C GLU A 72 -7.31 -9.15 3.01
N GLU A 73 -8.36 -9.84 2.61
CA GLU A 73 -8.31 -11.24 2.17
C GLU A 73 -7.40 -11.39 0.94
N LEU A 74 -7.65 -10.59 -0.10
CA LEU A 74 -6.89 -10.62 -1.35
C LEU A 74 -5.39 -10.36 -1.12
N TYR A 75 -5.05 -9.33 -0.35
CA TYR A 75 -3.65 -8.99 -0.09
C TYR A 75 -2.96 -10.08 0.73
N ARG A 76 -3.62 -10.63 1.75
CA ARG A 76 -3.03 -11.73 2.55
C ARG A 76 -2.82 -12.99 1.73
N GLU A 77 -3.75 -13.31 0.83
CA GLU A 77 -3.64 -14.48 -0.05
C GLU A 77 -2.47 -14.32 -1.04
N ARG A 78 -2.32 -13.15 -1.64
CA ARG A 78 -1.43 -12.97 -2.81
C ARG A 78 -0.06 -12.38 -2.52
N VAL A 79 0.12 -11.68 -1.40
CA VAL A 79 1.43 -11.12 -1.02
C VAL A 79 2.37 -12.19 -0.49
N GLY A 80 1.83 -13.21 0.19
CA GLY A 80 2.60 -14.34 0.72
C GLY A 80 3.83 -13.90 1.54
N ASP A 81 4.99 -14.45 1.18
CA ASP A 81 6.25 -14.19 1.89
C ASP A 81 6.98 -12.93 1.45
N GLU A 82 6.41 -12.11 0.56
CA GLU A 82 7.09 -10.91 0.03
C GLU A 82 6.99 -9.70 0.95
N ALA A 83 5.85 -9.52 1.63
CA ALA A 83 5.64 -8.44 2.59
C ALA A 83 4.81 -8.90 3.80
N GLU A 84 4.89 -8.17 4.90
CA GLU A 84 3.97 -8.31 6.02
C GLU A 84 2.73 -7.42 5.79
N ILE A 85 1.54 -7.97 6.04
CA ILE A 85 0.29 -7.22 5.99
C ILE A 85 -0.14 -6.80 7.40
N VAL A 86 -0.32 -5.50 7.60
CA VAL A 86 -0.83 -4.91 8.84
C VAL A 86 -2.18 -4.24 8.55
N GLY A 87 -3.27 -4.87 8.99
CA GLY A 87 -4.60 -4.30 8.91
C GLY A 87 -4.88 -3.28 10.03
N VAL A 88 -5.54 -2.18 9.66
CA VAL A 88 -6.01 -1.08 10.53
C VAL A 88 -7.51 -0.92 10.29
N GLY A 89 -8.34 -1.48 11.17
CA GLY A 89 -9.79 -1.56 10.92
C GLY A 89 -10.66 -2.18 12.00
N LYS A 90 -10.10 -2.77 13.07
CA LYS A 90 -10.88 -3.43 14.12
C LYS A 90 -10.21 -3.30 15.51
N GLY A 91 -10.21 -2.11 16.11
CA GLY A 91 -10.25 -1.96 17.57
C GLY A 91 -9.31 -0.91 18.21
N MET A 92 -9.64 -0.55 19.46
CA MET A 92 -8.87 0.37 20.32
C MET A 92 -7.55 -0.27 20.78
N ASN A 93 -6.51 -0.25 19.94
CA ASN A 93 -5.07 -0.28 20.29
C ASN A 93 -4.15 -0.31 19.04
N GLU A 94 -4.67 -0.04 17.84
CA GLU A 94 -3.92 -0.22 16.60
C GLU A 94 -2.74 0.76 16.44
N ALA A 95 -2.80 1.96 17.02
CA ALA A 95 -1.72 2.94 16.90
C ALA A 95 -0.39 2.45 17.50
N GLY A 96 -0.39 1.84 18.69
CA GLY A 96 0.83 1.31 19.31
C GLY A 96 1.43 0.13 18.54
N ARG A 97 0.57 -0.74 17.98
CA ARG A 97 0.99 -1.83 17.10
C ARG A 97 1.59 -1.31 15.79
N LEU A 98 0.98 -0.27 15.20
CA LEU A 98 1.49 0.39 14.00
C LEU A 98 2.85 1.06 14.26
N VAL A 99 3.03 1.74 15.40
CA VAL A 99 4.31 2.32 15.79
C VAL A 99 5.40 1.24 15.87
N HIS A 100 5.12 0.11 16.52
CA HIS A 100 6.08 -1.00 16.56
C HIS A 100 6.43 -1.49 15.15
N LYS A 101 5.42 -1.74 14.31
CA LYS A 101 5.59 -2.27 12.95
C LYS A 101 6.31 -1.31 12.00
N LEU A 102 6.04 -0.02 12.10
CA LEU A 102 6.74 1.01 11.32
C LEU A 102 8.20 1.16 11.76
N GLY A 103 8.53 0.88 13.02
CA GLY A 103 9.89 0.91 13.55
C GLY A 103 10.75 -0.32 13.21
N GLU A 104 10.13 -1.44 12.81
CA GLU A 104 10.86 -2.64 12.38
C GLU A 104 11.66 -2.39 11.09
N THR A 105 12.86 -2.96 11.02
CA THR A 105 13.74 -2.93 9.83
C THR A 105 13.97 -4.37 9.38
N GLY A 106 13.27 -4.79 8.36
CA GLY A 106 13.30 -6.18 7.90
C GLY A 106 12.45 -6.33 6.67
N LYS A 107 11.37 -7.08 6.80
CA LYS A 107 10.45 -7.37 5.70
C LYS A 107 9.73 -6.08 5.24
N PRO A 108 9.42 -5.93 3.94
CA PRO A 108 8.52 -4.89 3.48
C PRO A 108 7.18 -4.97 4.22
N THR A 109 6.58 -3.82 4.52
CA THR A 109 5.32 -3.76 5.27
C THR A 109 4.27 -3.05 4.45
N ILE A 110 3.12 -3.70 4.27
CA ILE A 110 1.93 -3.11 3.65
C ILE A 110 0.90 -2.90 4.75
N ILE A 111 0.57 -1.63 4.98
CA ILE A 111 -0.45 -1.20 5.93
C ILE A 111 -1.74 -1.07 5.15
N LEU A 112 -2.70 -1.94 5.40
CA LEU A 112 -4.02 -1.85 4.81
C LEU A 112 -4.94 -1.10 5.77
N SER A 113 -5.56 -0.03 5.30
CA SER A 113 -6.41 0.85 6.10
C SER A 113 -7.67 1.20 5.36
N SER A 114 -8.75 1.49 6.07
CA SER A 114 -9.88 2.21 5.48
C SER A 114 -9.65 3.72 5.54
N TYR A 115 -10.34 4.48 4.72
CA TYR A 115 -10.26 5.96 4.75
C TYR A 115 -10.50 6.55 6.15
N GLU A 116 -11.42 5.96 6.91
CA GLU A 116 -11.78 6.39 8.27
C GLU A 116 -10.64 6.16 9.28
N GLU A 117 -9.80 5.17 9.04
CA GLU A 117 -8.73 4.75 9.96
C GLU A 117 -7.36 5.31 9.57
N LEU A 118 -7.28 6.04 8.45
CA LEU A 118 -6.02 6.63 7.96
C LEU A 118 -5.37 7.56 8.99
N GLN A 119 -6.17 8.23 9.84
CA GLN A 119 -5.65 9.09 10.91
C GLN A 119 -4.76 8.31 11.90
N SER A 120 -5.10 7.06 12.20
CA SER A 120 -4.31 6.19 13.08
C SER A 120 -2.93 5.91 12.51
N VAL A 121 -2.83 5.72 11.19
CA VAL A 121 -1.56 5.52 10.47
C VAL A 121 -0.71 6.80 10.50
N ILE A 122 -1.32 7.95 10.25
CA ILE A 122 -0.65 9.26 10.30
C ILE A 122 -0.07 9.51 11.70
N LEU A 123 -0.87 9.27 12.75
CA LEU A 123 -0.44 9.44 14.14
C LEU A 123 0.69 8.48 14.52
N ALA A 124 0.67 7.23 14.03
CA ALA A 124 1.73 6.28 14.28
C ALA A 124 3.06 6.70 13.63
N GLN A 125 3.02 7.18 12.38
CA GLN A 125 4.21 7.69 11.71
C GLN A 125 4.79 8.92 12.43
N ALA A 126 3.94 9.85 12.87
CA ALA A 126 4.37 11.07 13.55
C ALA A 126 5.09 10.81 14.88
N GLN A 127 4.77 9.70 15.56
CA GLN A 127 5.44 9.32 16.82
C GLN A 127 6.88 8.81 16.62
N LEU A 128 7.18 8.26 15.46
CA LEU A 128 8.50 7.70 15.15
C LEU A 128 9.45 8.70 14.48
N LEU A 129 8.90 9.71 13.81
CA LEU A 129 9.70 10.73 13.14
C LEU A 129 10.06 11.83 14.14
N PRO A 130 11.35 12.08 14.42
CA PRO A 130 11.73 13.27 15.17
C PRO A 130 11.26 14.53 14.41
N PRO A 131 11.00 15.66 15.09
CA PRO A 131 10.47 16.89 14.48
C PRO A 131 11.28 17.48 13.31
N ARG A 132 12.47 16.94 13.04
CA ARG A 132 13.41 17.37 11.99
C ARG A 132 13.69 16.28 10.94
N ALA A 133 13.02 15.14 10.99
CA ALA A 133 13.20 14.10 9.98
C ALA A 133 12.69 14.61 8.62
N ARG A 134 13.54 14.52 7.59
CA ARG A 134 13.23 15.02 6.24
C ARG A 134 12.56 13.98 5.33
N ARG A 135 12.44 12.72 5.77
CA ARG A 135 11.84 11.64 4.97
C ARG A 135 10.72 10.95 5.74
N PRO A 136 9.52 10.76 5.13
CA PRO A 136 8.47 9.94 5.72
C PRO A 136 8.95 8.48 5.84
N LEU A 137 8.38 7.74 6.79
CA LEU A 137 8.63 6.30 6.92
C LEU A 137 7.86 5.51 5.87
N ILE A 138 6.70 6.03 5.45
CA ILE A 138 5.88 5.50 4.36
C ILE A 138 6.45 6.02 3.03
N GLU A 139 6.74 5.10 2.13
CA GLU A 139 7.34 5.36 0.82
C GLU A 139 6.31 5.35 -0.32
N LEU A 140 5.17 4.68 -0.10
CA LEU A 140 4.09 4.60 -1.09
C LEU A 140 2.72 4.73 -0.40
N LEU A 141 1.88 5.58 -0.97
CA LEU A 141 0.46 5.68 -0.62
C LEU A 141 -0.38 5.31 -1.85
N VAL A 142 -1.25 4.32 -1.69
CA VAL A 142 -2.25 3.93 -2.69
C VAL A 142 -3.63 4.26 -2.13
N LEU A 143 -4.45 4.95 -2.93
CA LEU A 143 -5.78 5.44 -2.57
C LEU A 143 -6.86 4.82 -3.45
#